data_AF-A0A9Q8Q9N3-F1
#
_entry.id   AF-A0A9Q8Q9N3-F1
#
_cell.length_a   1.000
_cell.length_b   1.000
_cell.length_c   1.000
_cell.angle_alpha   90.00
_cell.angle_beta   90.00
_cell.angle_gamma   90.00
#
_symmetry.space_group_name_H-M   'P 1'
#
loop_
_entity.id
_entity.type
_entity.pdbx_description
1 polymer ?
#
loop_
_entity_poly.entity_id
_entity_poly.type
_entity_poly.pdbx_seq_one_letter_code
_entity_poly.pdbx_strand_id
1 'polypeptide(L)'
;MSTFGSPGKLPATRPTPPQRGSFPLDHDGECKHVMTEYLACMKKVRGLNDNECRDLAKAYLSCRMDRNLMARDEFKNLGFAEQQKAPPADKPTDAEKGVKGELRW
;
A
#
# COMPACT_ATOMS: atom_id res chain seq x y z
N MET A 1 12.46 -14.51 -41.00
CA MET A 1 11.22 -14.35 -40.23
C MET A 1 11.38 -15.14 -38.93
N SER A 2 11.89 -14.52 -37.87
CA SER A 2 12.11 -15.19 -36.57
C SER A 2 11.30 -14.47 -35.51
N THR A 3 10.30 -15.17 -34.98
CA THR A 3 9.25 -14.64 -34.11
C THR A 3 9.79 -14.46 -32.67
N PHE A 4 10.52 -13.38 -32.42
CA PHE A 4 10.84 -12.93 -31.08
C PHE A 4 9.62 -12.21 -30.49
N GLY A 5 8.69 -12.95 -29.86
CA GLY A 5 7.49 -12.32 -29.30
C GLY A 5 6.47 -13.22 -28.62
N SER A 6 6.79 -14.47 -28.27
CA SER A 6 5.85 -15.33 -27.54
C SER A 6 6.34 -15.54 -26.11
N PRO A 7 5.64 -15.05 -25.07
CA PRO A 7 5.96 -15.44 -23.70
C PRO A 7 5.73 -16.95 -23.59
N GLY A 8 6.81 -17.69 -23.35
CA GLY A 8 6.78 -19.13 -23.19
C GLY A 8 5.78 -19.55 -22.10
N LYS A 9 5.29 -20.79 -22.21
CA LYS A 9 4.34 -21.41 -21.30
C LYS A 9 4.86 -21.30 -19.85
N LEU A 10 4.08 -20.63 -18.99
CA LEU A 10 4.38 -20.51 -17.57
C LEU A 10 4.61 -21.92 -16.97
N PRO A 11 5.64 -22.13 -16.14
CA PRO A 11 5.87 -23.42 -15.52
C PRO A 11 4.63 -23.84 -14.72
N ALA A 12 4.18 -25.08 -14.90
CA ALA A 12 3.01 -25.66 -14.22
C ALA A 12 3.26 -25.98 -12.74
N THR A 13 4.46 -25.68 -12.24
CA THR A 13 4.78 -25.83 -10.82
C THR A 13 4.15 -24.67 -10.08
N ARG A 14 3.14 -24.96 -9.25
CA ARG A 14 2.77 -24.03 -8.19
C ARG A 14 4.04 -23.83 -7.35
N PRO A 15 4.61 -22.62 -7.30
CA PRO A 15 5.78 -22.40 -6.47
C PRO A 15 5.39 -22.74 -5.03
N THR A 16 6.18 -23.60 -4.40
CA THR A 16 6.05 -23.85 -2.97
C THR A 16 6.50 -22.58 -2.24
N PRO A 17 5.72 -22.08 -1.26
CA PRO A 17 6.23 -21.05 -0.35
C PRO A 17 7.55 -21.56 0.26
N PRO A 18 8.64 -20.76 0.35
CA PRO A 18 8.77 -19.30 0.24
C PRO A 18 9.35 -18.78 -1.10
N GLN A 19 9.43 -19.58 -2.15
CA GLN A 19 10.09 -19.18 -3.41
C GLN A 19 9.42 -17.99 -4.13
N ARG A 20 8.15 -17.69 -3.82
CA ARG A 20 7.45 -16.49 -4.32
C ARG A 20 7.36 -15.34 -3.31
N GLY A 21 8.08 -15.45 -2.18
CA GLY A 21 8.07 -14.46 -1.11
C GLY A 21 6.71 -14.37 -0.43
N SER A 22 6.54 -15.04 0.72
CA SER A 22 5.78 -14.39 1.79
C SER A 22 6.60 -13.15 2.11
N PHE A 23 6.20 -12.01 1.56
CA PHE A 23 6.96 -10.78 1.68
C PHE A 23 7.29 -10.58 3.17
N PRO A 24 8.56 -10.32 3.54
CA PRO A 24 8.99 -10.12 4.93
C PRO A 24 8.21 -9.06 5.74
N LEU A 25 7.24 -8.40 5.10
CA LEU A 25 6.23 -7.49 5.66
C LEU A 25 5.20 -8.17 6.56
N ASP A 26 5.03 -9.49 6.47
CA ASP A 26 4.21 -10.28 7.40
C ASP A 26 5.10 -10.89 8.48
N HIS A 27 5.82 -10.03 9.20
CA HIS A 27 6.42 -10.35 10.48
C HIS A 27 5.27 -10.77 11.43
N ASP A 28 5.13 -12.07 11.65
CA ASP A 28 4.34 -12.76 12.68
C ASP A 28 2.86 -12.36 12.90
N GLY A 29 2.29 -11.54 12.02
CA GLY A 29 0.91 -11.05 12.13
C GLY A 29 0.68 -10.08 13.31
N GLU A 30 1.67 -9.27 13.67
CA GLU A 30 1.64 -8.46 14.89
C GLU A 30 0.49 -7.43 14.93
N CYS A 31 0.08 -6.91 13.77
CA CYS A 31 -1.04 -5.96 13.63
C CYS A 31 -2.36 -6.62 13.18
N LYS A 32 -2.44 -7.96 13.16
CA LYS A 32 -3.59 -8.71 12.65
C LYS A 32 -4.87 -8.52 13.48
N HIS A 33 -4.73 -8.23 14.77
CA HIS A 33 -5.86 -7.99 15.67
C HIS A 33 -6.67 -6.76 15.19
N VAL A 34 -6.01 -5.60 15.03
CA VAL A 34 -6.65 -4.38 14.52
C VAL A 34 -7.18 -4.55 13.10
N MET A 35 -6.45 -5.28 12.24
CA MET A 35 -6.91 -5.59 10.88
C MET A 35 -8.27 -6.31 10.89
N THR A 36 -8.41 -7.28 11.79
CA THR A 36 -9.64 -8.10 11.87
C THR A 36 -10.80 -7.25 12.35
N GLU A 37 -10.58 -6.36 13.30
CA GLU A 37 -11.58 -5.39 13.78
C GLU A 37 -12.00 -4.42 12.69
N TYR A 38 -11.04 -3.87 11.93
CA TYR A 38 -11.33 -3.01 10.78
C TYR A 38 -12.20 -3.73 9.73
N LEU A 39 -11.84 -4.96 9.37
CA LEU A 39 -12.61 -5.76 8.42
C LEU A 39 -14.01 -6.11 8.95
N ALA A 40 -14.14 -6.34 10.26
CA ALA A 40 -15.43 -6.54 10.90
C ALA A 40 -16.27 -5.26 10.84
N CYS A 41 -15.66 -4.09 11.07
CA CYS A 41 -16.32 -2.79 10.94
C CYS A 41 -16.83 -2.57 9.51
N MET A 42 -15.97 -2.72 8.51
CA MET A 42 -16.32 -2.56 7.09
C MET A 42 -17.49 -3.48 6.67
N LYS A 43 -17.53 -4.71 7.19
CA LYS A 43 -18.63 -5.65 6.95
C LYS A 43 -19.94 -5.19 7.60
N LYS A 44 -19.90 -4.65 8.83
CA LYS A 44 -21.09 -4.13 9.53
C LYS A 44 -21.71 -2.95 8.79
N VAL A 45 -20.88 -2.02 8.36
CA VAL A 45 -21.31 -0.77 7.69
C VAL A 45 -21.53 -0.95 6.18
N ARG A 46 -21.47 -2.20 5.68
CA ARG A 46 -21.66 -2.55 4.25
C ARG A 46 -20.75 -1.76 3.30
N GLY A 47 -19.53 -1.44 3.75
CA GLY A 47 -18.57 -0.65 2.98
C GLY A 47 -18.84 0.86 2.95
N LEU A 48 -19.75 1.37 3.78
CA LEU A 48 -19.88 2.81 4.04
C LEU A 48 -18.65 3.33 4.79
N ASN A 49 -18.27 4.57 4.50
CA ASN A 49 -17.07 5.20 5.06
C ASN A 49 -17.41 5.84 6.42
N ASP A 50 -17.73 5.00 7.41
CA ASP A 50 -18.02 5.46 8.77
C ASP A 50 -16.74 5.88 9.51
N ASN A 51 -16.86 6.93 10.34
CA ASN A 51 -15.73 7.46 11.10
C ASN A 51 -15.12 6.41 12.04
N GLU A 52 -15.94 5.54 12.62
CA GLU A 52 -15.48 4.43 13.46
C GLU A 52 -14.55 3.46 12.71
N CYS A 53 -14.86 3.15 11.44
CA CYS A 53 -14.00 2.28 10.63
C CYS A 53 -12.73 3.02 10.16
N ARG A 54 -12.78 4.35 9.98
CA ARG A 54 -11.58 5.16 9.71
C ARG A 54 -10.62 5.17 10.89
N ASP A 55 -11.13 5.26 12.12
CA ASP A 55 -10.27 5.22 13.32
C ASP A 55 -9.55 3.88 13.45
N LEU A 56 -10.25 2.77 13.18
CA LEU A 56 -9.65 1.43 13.13
C LEU A 56 -8.60 1.29 12.01
N ALA A 57 -8.85 1.87 10.84
CA ALA A 57 -7.89 1.87 9.75
C ALA A 57 -6.63 2.70 10.09
N LYS A 58 -6.80 3.83 10.78
CA LYS A 58 -5.69 4.67 11.27
C LYS A 58 -4.83 3.90 12.28
N ALA A 59 -5.46 3.23 13.24
CA ALA A 59 -4.77 2.39 14.23
C ALA A 59 -4.04 1.20 13.59
N TYR A 60 -4.62 0.61 12.54
CA TYR A 60 -3.96 -0.46 11.81
C TYR A 60 -2.68 0.02 11.11
N LEU A 61 -2.73 1.18 10.45
CA LEU A 61 -1.57 1.76 9.78
C LEU A 61 -0.52 2.26 10.77
N SER A 62 -0.91 2.84 11.90
CA SER A 62 0.03 3.23 12.95
C SER A 62 0.81 2.03 13.48
N CYS A 63 0.13 0.90 13.74
CA CYS A 63 0.78 -0.33 14.16
C CYS A 63 1.84 -0.79 13.14
N ARG A 64 1.55 -0.71 11.83
CA ARG A 64 2.53 -1.09 10.79
C ARG A 64 3.73 -0.14 10.74
N MET A 65 3.52 1.15 10.94
CA MET A 65 4.59 2.14 11.01
C MET A 65 5.47 1.98 12.25
N ASP A 66 4.87 1.71 13.41
CA ASP A 66 5.58 1.54 14.68
C ASP A 66 6.47 0.31 14.68
N ARG A 67 6.00 -0.76 14.02
CA ARG A 67 6.72 -2.03 13.91
C ARG A 67 7.65 -2.12 12.70
N ASN A 68 7.87 -0.99 12.02
CA ASN A 68 8.69 -0.90 10.80
C ASN A 68 8.24 -1.88 9.69
N LEU A 69 6.97 -2.28 9.70
CA LEU A 69 6.33 -3.09 8.64
C LEU A 69 5.92 -2.22 7.44
N MET A 70 5.95 -0.90 7.61
CA MET A 70 5.69 0.09 6.57
C MET A 70 6.60 1.30 6.81
N ALA A 71 7.00 1.99 5.74
CA ALA A 71 7.65 3.29 5.88
C ALA A 71 6.72 4.25 6.64
N ARG A 72 7.31 5.07 7.53
CA ARG A 72 6.56 6.13 8.21
C ARG A 72 6.12 7.16 7.18
N ASP A 73 4.83 7.39 7.10
CA ASP A 73 4.21 8.39 6.24
C ASP A 73 3.17 9.17 7.03
N GLU A 74 2.85 10.37 6.58
CA GLU A 74 1.84 11.19 7.21
C GLU A 74 0.43 10.65 6.89
N PHE A 75 -0.44 10.64 7.89
CA PHE A 75 -1.83 10.20 7.73
C PHE A 75 -2.60 10.96 6.65
N LYS A 76 -2.21 12.20 6.33
CA LYS A 76 -2.78 12.99 5.24
C LYS A 76 -2.52 12.36 3.87
N ASN A 77 -1.32 11.83 3.65
CA ASN A 77 -0.92 11.15 2.41
C ASN A 77 -1.61 9.78 2.27
N LEU A 78 -1.93 9.16 3.40
CA LEU A 78 -2.65 7.89 3.48
C LEU A 78 -4.17 8.04 3.36
N GLY A 79 -4.68 9.23 3.03
CA GLY A 79 -6.11 9.48 2.83
C GLY A 79 -6.90 9.75 4.11
N PHE A 80 -6.23 9.90 5.26
CA PHE A 80 -6.83 10.35 6.53
C PHE A 80 -6.74 11.86 6.71
N ALA A 81 -6.80 12.63 5.62
CA ALA A 81 -7.04 14.06 5.74
C ALA A 81 -8.34 14.26 6.54
N GLU A 82 -8.21 14.92 7.68
CA GLU A 82 -9.33 15.40 8.47
C GLU A 82 -10.25 16.18 7.53
N GLN A 83 -11.56 15.95 7.58
CA GLN A 83 -12.50 16.76 6.81
C GLN A 83 -12.59 18.17 7.42
N GLN A 84 -11.47 18.89 7.47
CA GLN A 84 -11.48 20.33 7.51
C GLN A 84 -11.89 20.77 6.11
N LYS A 85 -13.20 20.96 5.95
CA LYS A 85 -13.88 21.76 4.92
C LYS A 85 -12.95 22.24 3.80
N ALA A 86 -12.99 21.57 2.65
CA ALA A 86 -12.17 21.87 1.49
C ALA A 86 -12.08 23.38 1.18
N PRO A 87 -10.89 23.85 0.79
CA PRO A 87 -10.73 24.61 -0.44
C PRO A 87 -10.02 23.73 -1.49
N PRO A 88 -10.09 24.12 -2.78
CA PRO A 88 -9.82 23.22 -3.89
C PRO A 88 -8.35 22.79 -3.96
N ALA A 89 -8.15 21.64 -4.61
CA ALA A 89 -6.87 21.06 -4.92
C ALA A 89 -6.04 21.99 -5.83
N ASP A 90 -5.22 22.85 -5.24
CA ASP A 90 -4.07 23.43 -5.91
C ASP A 90 -2.90 22.45 -5.80
N LYS A 91 -2.62 21.80 -6.93
CA LYS A 91 -1.37 21.08 -7.15
C LYS A 91 -0.23 22.10 -7.19
N PRO A 92 0.89 21.87 -6.50
CA PRO A 92 2.19 22.26 -7.00
C PRO A 92 2.80 21.03 -7.66
N THR A 93 2.86 21.08 -8.99
CA THR A 93 3.85 20.36 -9.78
C THR A 93 5.24 20.77 -9.32
N ASP A 94 6.03 19.85 -8.78
CA ASP A 94 7.49 19.95 -8.85
C ASP A 94 8.01 18.82 -9.73
N ALA A 95 8.08 19.15 -11.01
CA ALA A 95 8.90 18.45 -11.98
C ALA A 95 10.35 18.88 -11.70
N GLU A 96 11.01 18.24 -10.72
CA GLU A 96 12.44 18.39 -10.56
C GLU A 96 13.16 17.70 -11.73
N LYS A 97 13.60 18.58 -12.60
CA LYS A 97 14.39 18.46 -13.81
C LYS A 97 15.64 17.58 -13.57
N GLY A 98 15.50 16.27 -13.76
CA GLY A 98 16.64 15.35 -13.91
C GLY A 98 17.48 15.76 -15.13
N VAL A 99 18.66 16.31 -14.85
CA VAL A 99 19.64 16.79 -15.83
C VAL A 99 19.97 15.67 -16.83
N LYS A 100 19.69 15.95 -18.10
CA LYS A 100 20.23 15.25 -19.26
C LYS A 100 21.75 15.40 -19.23
N GLY A 101 22.47 14.37 -18.76
CA GLY A 101 23.92 14.36 -18.70
C GLY A 101 24.47 12.93 -18.69
N GLU A 102 24.91 12.50 -19.87
CA GLU A 102 26.00 11.54 -20.08
C GLU A 102 25.78 10.07 -19.64
N LEU A 103 25.20 9.28 -20.55
CA LEU A 103 25.50 7.86 -20.66
C LEU A 103 26.96 7.72 -21.11
N ARG A 104 27.86 7.44 -20.16
CA ARG A 104 29.18 6.88 -20.41
C ARG A 104 29.46 5.74 -19.45
N TRP A 105 29.85 4.62 -20.08
CA TRP A 105 30.36 3.34 -19.57
C TRP A 105 29.30 2.34 -19.11
#